data_AF-A0A6P5FGU7-F1
#
_entry.id   AF-A0A6P5FGU7-F1
#
_cell.length_a   1.000
_cell.length_b   1.000
_cell.length_c   1.000
_cell.angle_alpha   90.00
_cell.angle_beta   90.00
_cell.angle_gamma   90.00
#
_symmetry.space_group_name_H-M   'P 1'
#
loop_
_entity.id
_entity.type
_entity.pdbx_description
1 polymer ?
#
loop_
_entity_poly.entity_id
_entity_poly.type
_entity_poly.pdbx_seq_one_letter_code
_entity_poly.pdbx_strand_id
1 'polypeptide(L)'
;MSLQSPEFKYITQECLREWKSSNPSFRLPDPVPMNRFLYELCWAMIRGELPFPKCRAALDSVVFKEEQGREEMGSVLADIIAHLALDLTISGDHRIRLVKMAKSLVESSFVPARLLQERCEEEFLWEAELSKAKAQDLKTKEVRVNTRLLYRQTKFNLLREESEGYAKLVTLLYQGGLDSINRNTSRVTISIIKVCCWIFRKQIK
;
A
#
# COMPACT_ATOMS: atom_id res chain seq x y z
N MET A 1 1.92 27.73 -3.32
CA MET A 1 2.02 27.36 -4.74
C MET A 1 0.68 26.78 -5.14
N SER A 2 -0.14 27.55 -5.86
CA SER A 2 -1.43 27.06 -6.36
C SER A 2 -1.18 25.94 -7.36
N LEU A 3 -1.99 24.88 -7.29
CA LEU A 3 -2.04 23.83 -8.30
C LEU A 3 -1.94 24.39 -9.71
N GLN A 4 -0.91 24.02 -10.46
CA GLN A 4 -0.90 24.26 -11.90
C GLN A 4 -1.85 23.25 -12.53
N SER A 5 -3.06 23.71 -12.85
CA SER A 5 -4.00 22.92 -13.66
C SER A 5 -3.29 22.51 -14.94
N PRO A 6 -3.43 21.26 -15.41
CA PRO A 6 -2.84 20.87 -16.66
C PRO A 6 -3.41 21.72 -17.80
N GLU A 7 -2.58 22.00 -18.79
CA GLU A 7 -3.07 22.49 -20.07
C GLU A 7 -3.93 21.38 -20.71
N PHE A 8 -5.24 21.62 -20.74
CA PHE A 8 -6.22 20.72 -21.35
C PHE A 8 -6.06 20.77 -22.86
N LYS A 9 -5.49 19.71 -23.44
CA LYS A 9 -5.23 19.64 -24.88
C LYS A 9 -6.35 18.90 -25.63
N TYR A 10 -7.01 17.97 -24.96
CA TYR A 10 -7.97 17.06 -25.59
C TYR A 10 -9.38 17.23 -25.03
N ILE A 11 -9.51 17.56 -23.75
CA ILE A 11 -10.82 17.87 -23.15
C ILE A 11 -11.10 19.36 -23.33
N THR A 12 -11.71 19.71 -24.46
CA THR A 12 -12.15 21.09 -24.72
C THR A 12 -13.46 21.39 -23.99
N GLN A 13 -13.76 22.69 -23.80
CA GLN A 13 -15.02 23.14 -23.20
C GLN A 13 -16.26 22.67 -23.98
N GLU A 14 -16.12 22.41 -25.28
CA GLU A 14 -17.18 21.86 -26.13
C GLU A 14 -17.46 20.39 -25.79
N CYS A 15 -16.43 19.57 -25.62
CA CYS A 15 -16.57 18.18 -25.18
C CYS A 15 -17.29 18.08 -23.83
N LEU A 16 -16.93 18.96 -22.88
CA LEU A 16 -17.57 19.03 -21.57
C LEU A 16 -19.04 19.43 -21.66
N ARG A 17 -19.42 20.31 -22.60
CA ARG A 17 -20.83 20.68 -22.84
C ARG A 17 -21.62 19.53 -23.45
N GLU A 18 -21.06 18.84 -24.42
CA GLU A 18 -21.67 17.69 -25.10
C GLU A 18 -21.90 16.50 -24.14
N TRP A 19 -20.92 16.21 -23.27
CA TRP A 19 -21.11 15.20 -22.24
C TRP A 19 -22.13 15.64 -21.20
N LYS A 20 -22.21 16.94 -20.86
CA LYS A 20 -23.26 17.49 -19.97
C LYS A 20 -24.66 17.44 -20.58
N SER A 21 -24.82 17.59 -21.89
CA SER A 21 -26.11 17.42 -22.57
C SER A 21 -26.52 15.95 -22.75
N SER A 22 -25.66 15.00 -22.37
CA SER A 22 -25.89 13.55 -22.54
C SER A 22 -26.14 13.16 -24.00
N ASN A 23 -25.43 13.78 -24.94
CA ASN A 23 -25.51 13.39 -26.35
C ASN A 23 -24.80 12.03 -26.57
N PRO A 24 -25.53 10.93 -26.86
CA PRO A 24 -24.95 9.58 -26.94
C PRO A 24 -24.16 9.36 -28.24
N SER A 25 -24.32 10.24 -29.23
CA SER A 25 -23.70 10.16 -30.55
C SER A 25 -22.38 10.93 -30.66
N PHE A 26 -21.99 11.66 -29.61
CA PHE A 26 -20.76 12.44 -29.62
C PHE A 26 -19.54 11.51 -29.64
N ARG A 27 -18.61 11.75 -30.57
CA ARG A 27 -17.31 11.07 -30.64
C ARG A 27 -16.22 12.09 -30.90
N LEU A 28 -15.08 11.92 -30.25
CA LEU A 28 -13.91 12.73 -30.54
C LEU A 28 -13.38 12.37 -31.95
N PRO A 29 -13.11 13.36 -32.81
CA PRO A 29 -12.74 13.12 -34.21
C PRO A 29 -11.32 12.55 -34.38
N ASP A 30 -10.38 12.90 -33.49
CA ASP A 30 -8.98 12.48 -33.59
C ASP A 30 -8.61 11.42 -32.54
N PRO A 31 -7.78 10.42 -32.90
CA PRO A 31 -7.33 9.43 -31.94
C PRO A 31 -6.36 10.05 -30.94
N VAL A 32 -6.58 9.76 -29.65
CA VAL A 32 -5.93 10.44 -28.52
C VAL A 32 -5.01 9.49 -27.75
N PRO A 33 -3.87 9.97 -27.20
CA PRO A 33 -3.08 9.18 -26.25
C PRO A 33 -3.86 8.92 -24.95
N MET A 34 -3.98 7.66 -24.56
CA MET A 34 -4.81 7.22 -23.44
C MET A 34 -4.40 7.87 -22.12
N ASN A 35 -3.14 7.79 -21.74
CA ASN A 35 -2.65 8.30 -20.45
C ASN A 35 -2.94 9.79 -20.26
N ARG A 36 -2.72 10.60 -21.30
CA ARG A 36 -2.94 12.05 -21.24
C ARG A 36 -4.43 12.37 -21.19
N PHE A 37 -5.25 11.66 -21.96
CA PHE A 37 -6.70 11.85 -21.93
C PHE A 37 -7.29 11.48 -20.57
N LEU A 38 -6.92 10.31 -20.01
CA LEU A 38 -7.38 9.87 -18.69
C LEU A 38 -6.96 10.83 -17.58
N TYR A 39 -5.73 11.37 -17.66
CA TYR A 39 -5.25 12.36 -16.71
C TYR A 39 -6.06 13.67 -16.77
N GLU A 40 -6.31 14.19 -17.97
CA GLU A 40 -7.17 15.37 -18.16
C GLU A 40 -8.60 15.09 -17.68
N LEU A 41 -9.13 13.89 -17.89
CA LEU A 41 -10.47 13.49 -17.47
C LEU A 41 -10.60 13.45 -15.94
N CYS A 42 -9.63 12.85 -15.26
CA CYS A 42 -9.53 12.91 -13.80
C CYS A 42 -9.49 14.35 -13.30
N TRP A 43 -8.72 15.21 -13.97
CA TRP A 43 -8.66 16.63 -13.63
C TRP A 43 -10.01 17.34 -13.83
N ALA A 44 -10.70 17.12 -14.95
CA ALA A 44 -12.01 17.70 -15.21
C ALA A 44 -13.06 17.29 -14.14
N MET A 45 -13.00 16.04 -13.67
CA MET A 45 -13.85 15.55 -12.59
C MET A 45 -13.49 16.18 -11.23
N ILE A 46 -12.20 16.32 -10.91
CA ILE A 46 -11.74 16.96 -9.66
C ILE A 46 -12.12 18.44 -9.60
N ARG A 47 -12.11 19.15 -10.72
CA ARG A 47 -12.60 20.54 -10.80
C ARG A 47 -14.12 20.64 -10.68
N GLY A 48 -14.84 19.52 -10.82
CA GLY A 48 -16.30 19.47 -10.87
C GLY A 48 -16.86 19.93 -12.21
N GLU A 49 -16.03 20.01 -13.25
CA GLU A 49 -16.49 20.34 -14.60
C GLU A 49 -17.26 19.19 -15.24
N LEU A 50 -17.00 17.94 -14.83
CA LEU A 50 -17.72 16.75 -15.30
C LEU A 50 -18.29 15.94 -14.12
N PRO A 51 -19.59 15.63 -14.10
CA PRO A 51 -20.18 14.72 -13.12
C PRO A 51 -19.65 13.28 -13.26
N PHE A 52 -19.38 12.60 -12.14
CA PHE A 52 -18.85 11.22 -12.13
C PHE A 52 -19.64 10.19 -12.95
N PRO A 53 -21.00 10.21 -12.97
CA PRO A 53 -21.77 9.26 -13.80
C PRO A 53 -21.50 9.39 -15.30
N LYS A 54 -21.03 10.56 -15.75
CA LYS A 54 -20.75 10.86 -17.16
C LYS A 54 -19.34 10.47 -17.59
N CYS A 55 -18.50 9.99 -16.66
CA CYS A 55 -17.16 9.49 -16.96
C CYS A 55 -17.20 8.36 -18.00
N ARG A 56 -18.15 7.41 -17.86
CA ARG A 56 -18.32 6.31 -18.82
C ARG A 56 -18.67 6.80 -20.21
N ALA A 57 -19.60 7.75 -20.33
CA ALA A 57 -19.97 8.35 -21.60
C ALA A 57 -18.79 9.07 -22.27
N ALA A 58 -17.95 9.75 -21.48
CA ALA A 58 -16.73 10.37 -21.99
C ALA A 58 -15.76 9.31 -22.55
N LEU A 59 -15.54 8.22 -21.82
CA LEU A 59 -14.63 7.15 -22.23
C LEU A 59 -15.12 6.37 -23.46
N ASP A 60 -16.42 6.09 -23.55
CA ASP A 60 -17.02 5.39 -24.70
C ASP A 60 -17.06 6.29 -25.96
N SER A 61 -16.91 7.61 -25.82
CA SER A 61 -16.86 8.57 -26.95
C SER A 61 -15.48 8.70 -27.61
N VAL A 62 -14.43 8.10 -27.03
CA VAL A 62 -13.05 8.29 -27.45
C VAL A 62 -12.50 7.07 -28.16
N VAL A 63 -11.78 7.30 -29.26
CA VAL A 63 -10.93 6.28 -29.90
C VAL A 63 -9.48 6.56 -29.49
N PHE A 64 -8.82 5.57 -28.89
CA PHE A 64 -7.42 5.71 -28.47
C PHE A 64 -6.47 5.31 -29.61
N LYS A 65 -5.29 5.94 -29.65
CA LYS A 65 -4.23 5.55 -30.60
C LYS A 65 -3.68 4.13 -30.35
N GLU A 66 -3.77 3.69 -29.11
CA GLU A 66 -3.33 2.38 -28.66
C GLU A 66 -4.60 1.55 -28.40
N GLU A 67 -4.80 0.44 -29.14
CA GLU A 67 -5.83 -0.54 -28.81
C GLU A 67 -5.41 -1.27 -27.53
N GLN A 68 -5.77 -0.68 -26.41
CA GLN A 68 -5.55 -1.25 -25.08
C GLN A 68 -6.89 -1.68 -24.48
N GLY A 69 -6.88 -2.80 -23.77
CA GLY A 69 -8.08 -3.40 -23.20
C GLY A 69 -8.68 -2.54 -22.08
N ARG A 70 -9.97 -2.77 -21.74
CA ARG A 70 -10.62 -2.10 -20.61
C ARG A 70 -9.87 -2.28 -19.28
N GLU A 71 -9.17 -3.41 -19.11
CA GLU A 71 -8.37 -3.68 -17.91
C GLU A 71 -7.14 -2.77 -17.79
N GLU A 72 -6.48 -2.48 -18.92
CA GLU A 72 -5.33 -1.57 -18.97
C GLU A 72 -5.76 -0.13 -18.68
N MET A 73 -6.92 0.29 -19.20
CA MET A 73 -7.52 1.59 -18.86
C MET A 73 -7.79 1.73 -17.36
N GLY A 74 -8.36 0.69 -16.74
CA GLY A 74 -8.61 0.66 -15.30
C GLY A 74 -7.32 0.71 -14.48
N SER A 75 -6.28 0.03 -14.95
CA SER A 75 -4.93 0.09 -14.38
C SER A 75 -4.33 1.50 -14.46
N VAL A 76 -4.34 2.14 -15.63
CA VAL A 76 -3.79 3.50 -15.79
C VAL A 76 -4.55 4.50 -14.93
N LEU A 77 -5.89 4.39 -14.83
CA LEU A 77 -6.67 5.23 -13.94
C LEU A 77 -6.29 5.03 -12.47
N ALA A 78 -6.07 3.80 -12.03
CA ALA A 78 -5.64 3.53 -10.66
C ALA A 78 -4.28 4.19 -10.37
N ASP A 79 -3.34 4.17 -11.33
CA ASP A 79 -2.05 4.87 -11.20
C ASP A 79 -2.22 6.38 -11.11
N ILE A 80 -3.06 6.97 -11.97
CA ILE A 80 -3.35 8.41 -11.96
C ILE A 80 -4.00 8.82 -10.62
N ILE A 81 -4.97 8.05 -10.13
CA ILE A 81 -5.63 8.32 -8.84
C ILE A 81 -4.64 8.23 -7.69
N ALA A 82 -3.79 7.19 -7.68
CA ALA A 82 -2.75 7.03 -6.67
C ALA A 82 -1.76 8.20 -6.70
N HIS A 83 -1.33 8.63 -7.89
CA HIS A 83 -0.43 9.77 -8.04
C HIS A 83 -1.06 11.08 -7.56
N LEU A 84 -2.33 11.33 -7.91
CA LEU A 84 -3.06 12.51 -7.44
C LEU A 84 -3.33 12.46 -5.93
N ALA A 85 -3.57 11.29 -5.36
CA ALA A 85 -3.79 11.14 -3.92
C ALA A 85 -2.55 11.51 -3.08
N LEU A 86 -1.35 11.31 -3.64
CA LEU A 86 -0.08 11.69 -3.02
C LEU A 86 0.26 13.18 -3.15
N ASP A 87 -0.39 13.90 -4.08
CA ASP A 87 -0.08 15.30 -4.33
C ASP A 87 -0.64 16.20 -3.20
N LEU A 88 0.27 16.62 -2.31
CA LEU A 88 -0.02 17.51 -1.18
C LEU A 88 -0.43 18.93 -1.60
N THR A 89 -0.27 19.30 -2.86
CA THR A 89 -0.66 20.63 -3.34
C THR A 89 -2.17 20.74 -3.58
N ILE A 90 -2.88 19.60 -3.66
CA ILE A 90 -4.32 19.53 -3.90
C ILE A 90 -5.10 20.14 -2.73
N SER A 91 -5.82 21.23 -3.02
CA SER A 91 -6.74 21.89 -2.08
C SER A 91 -7.78 20.91 -1.51
N GLY A 92 -8.23 21.13 -0.28
CA GLY A 92 -9.17 20.23 0.43
C GLY A 92 -10.43 19.90 -0.37
N ASP A 93 -11.03 20.87 -1.06
CA ASP A 93 -12.21 20.64 -1.91
C ASP A 93 -11.93 19.74 -3.12
N HIS A 94 -10.72 19.81 -3.67
CA HIS A 94 -10.29 18.92 -4.74
C HIS A 94 -9.99 17.51 -4.20
N ARG A 95 -9.41 17.38 -3.00
CA ARG A 95 -9.20 16.09 -2.33
C ARG A 95 -10.52 15.39 -2.04
N ILE A 96 -11.53 16.09 -1.52
CA ILE A 96 -12.88 15.52 -1.29
C ILE A 96 -13.49 15.02 -2.60
N ARG A 97 -13.31 15.75 -3.70
CA ARG A 97 -13.79 15.32 -5.03
C ARG A 97 -13.01 14.14 -5.58
N LEU A 98 -11.70 14.07 -5.39
CA LEU A 98 -10.86 12.93 -5.74
C LEU A 98 -11.30 11.66 -4.99
N VAL A 99 -11.57 11.76 -3.69
CA VAL A 99 -12.09 10.65 -2.88
C VAL A 99 -13.44 10.16 -3.41
N LYS A 100 -14.39 11.08 -3.69
CA LYS A 100 -15.68 10.74 -4.29
C LYS A 100 -15.55 10.12 -5.68
N MET A 101 -14.61 10.60 -6.49
CA MET A 101 -14.30 10.07 -7.81
C MET A 101 -13.82 8.63 -7.71
N ALA A 102 -12.84 8.35 -6.85
CA ALA A 102 -12.30 7.01 -6.65
C ALA A 102 -13.40 6.02 -6.23
N LYS A 103 -14.25 6.42 -5.27
CA LYS A 103 -15.40 5.61 -4.85
C LYS A 103 -16.38 5.33 -6.00
N SER A 104 -16.75 6.36 -6.77
CA SER A 104 -17.67 6.22 -7.90
C SER A 104 -17.11 5.34 -9.03
N LEU A 105 -15.81 5.39 -9.28
CA LEU A 105 -15.14 4.55 -10.28
C LEU A 105 -15.11 3.07 -9.87
N VAL A 106 -14.99 2.79 -8.58
CA VAL A 106 -15.10 1.42 -8.04
C VAL A 106 -16.54 0.91 -8.10
N GLU A 107 -17.52 1.73 -7.67
CA GLU A 107 -18.94 1.37 -7.71
C GLU A 107 -19.44 1.10 -9.13
N SER A 108 -18.96 1.87 -10.12
CA SER A 108 -19.29 1.68 -11.54
C SER A 108 -18.50 0.54 -12.22
N SER A 109 -17.73 -0.24 -11.44
CA SER A 109 -16.88 -1.34 -11.90
C SER A 109 -15.89 -0.94 -13.01
N PHE A 110 -15.49 0.34 -13.05
CA PHE A 110 -14.53 0.84 -14.03
C PHE A 110 -13.09 0.58 -13.58
N VAL A 111 -12.85 0.73 -12.27
CA VAL A 111 -11.57 0.40 -11.63
C VAL A 111 -11.83 -0.66 -10.57
N PRO A 112 -11.23 -1.86 -10.66
CA PRO A 112 -11.32 -2.86 -9.61
C PRO A 112 -10.79 -2.30 -8.28
N ALA A 113 -11.55 -2.46 -7.19
CA ALA A 113 -11.15 -2.00 -5.85
C ALA A 113 -9.75 -2.47 -5.45
N ARG A 114 -9.38 -3.69 -5.87
CA ARG A 114 -8.07 -4.29 -5.64
C ARG A 114 -6.91 -3.43 -6.15
N LEU A 115 -7.05 -2.81 -7.33
CA LEU A 115 -5.97 -1.99 -7.90
C LEU A 115 -5.71 -0.73 -7.07
N LEU A 116 -6.77 -0.10 -6.55
CA LEU A 116 -6.61 1.05 -5.66
C LEU A 116 -6.03 0.62 -4.31
N GLN A 117 -6.44 -0.54 -3.78
CA GLN A 117 -5.89 -1.07 -2.52
C GLN A 117 -4.40 -1.40 -2.60
N GLU A 118 -3.91 -1.84 -3.77
CA GLU A 118 -2.49 -2.16 -3.99
C GLU A 118 -1.62 -0.91 -4.17
N ARG A 119 -2.20 0.24 -4.56
CA ARG A 119 -1.44 1.42 -5.02
C ARG A 119 -1.63 2.69 -4.18
N CYS A 120 -2.77 2.84 -3.51
CA CYS A 120 -3.08 4.01 -2.69
C CYS A 120 -2.68 3.82 -1.23
N GLU A 121 -2.40 4.93 -0.54
CA GLU A 121 -2.14 4.92 0.91
C GLU A 121 -3.40 4.62 1.74
N GLU A 122 -3.19 4.04 2.92
CA GLU A 122 -4.26 3.62 3.82
C GLU A 122 -5.17 4.77 4.26
N GLU A 123 -4.64 5.98 4.41
CA GLU A 123 -5.42 7.17 4.76
C GLU A 123 -6.45 7.51 3.67
N PHE A 124 -6.01 7.52 2.40
CA PHE A 124 -6.87 7.76 1.25
C PHE A 124 -7.90 6.63 1.06
N LEU A 125 -7.48 5.37 1.21
CA LEU A 125 -8.38 4.22 1.12
C LEU A 125 -9.46 4.22 2.20
N TRP A 126 -9.12 4.69 3.40
CA TRP A 126 -10.10 4.89 4.47
C TRP A 126 -11.07 6.03 4.15
N GLU A 127 -10.57 7.18 3.67
CA GLU A 127 -11.41 8.31 3.23
C GLU A 127 -12.40 7.89 2.12
N ALA A 128 -11.97 7.04 1.19
CA ALA A 128 -12.78 6.52 0.09
C ALA A 128 -13.70 5.34 0.49
N GLU A 129 -13.70 4.92 1.75
CA GLU A 129 -14.44 3.75 2.26
C GLU A 129 -14.08 2.43 1.54
N LEU A 130 -12.88 2.35 0.96
CA LEU A 130 -12.35 1.18 0.26
C LEU A 130 -11.57 0.24 1.19
N SER A 131 -11.34 0.64 2.44
CA SER A 131 -10.73 -0.17 3.50
C SER A 131 -11.64 -0.25 4.73
N LYS A 132 -11.71 -1.44 5.34
CA LYS A 132 -12.45 -1.69 6.58
C LYS A 132 -11.68 -1.31 7.84
N ALA A 133 -10.36 -1.15 7.74
CA ALA A 133 -9.49 -0.86 8.87
C ALA A 133 -9.10 0.62 8.86
N LYS A 134 -9.23 1.27 10.03
CA LYS A 134 -8.83 2.67 10.19
C LYS A 134 -7.32 2.78 10.02
N ALA A 135 -6.84 3.73 9.20
CA ALA A 135 -5.42 3.93 8.94
C ALA A 135 -4.58 4.05 10.24
N GLN A 136 -5.15 4.63 11.29
CA GLN A 136 -4.51 4.75 12.60
C GLN A 136 -4.26 3.41 13.30
N ASP A 137 -5.14 2.42 13.11
CA ASP A 137 -4.98 1.09 13.70
C ASP A 137 -3.85 0.31 13.01
N LEU A 138 -3.68 0.52 11.71
CA LEU A 138 -2.63 -0.08 10.90
C LEU A 138 -1.27 0.52 11.26
N LYS A 139 -1.16 1.86 11.36
CA LYS A 139 0.02 2.54 11.90
C LYS A 139 0.39 2.07 13.32
N THR A 140 -0.60 1.88 14.18
CA THR A 140 -0.37 1.37 15.55
C THR A 140 0.17 -0.07 15.53
N LYS A 141 -0.35 -0.92 14.65
CA LYS A 141 0.17 -2.28 14.44
C LYS A 141 1.58 -2.27 13.89
N GLU A 142 1.88 -1.40 12.93
CA GLU A 142 3.21 -1.22 12.37
C GLU A 142 4.23 -0.85 13.45
N VAL A 143 3.94 0.20 14.24
CA VAL A 143 4.80 0.61 15.36
C VAL A 143 5.01 -0.54 16.34
N ARG A 144 3.96 -1.30 16.66
CA ARG A 144 4.05 -2.45 17.57
C ARG A 144 4.92 -3.57 17.00
N VAL A 145 4.81 -3.87 15.71
CA VAL A 145 5.61 -4.89 15.02
C VAL A 145 7.07 -4.44 14.93
N ASN A 146 7.35 -3.22 14.51
CA ASN A 146 8.70 -2.66 14.41
C ASN A 146 9.38 -2.59 15.78
N THR A 147 8.66 -2.11 16.81
CA THR A 147 9.18 -2.08 18.19
C THR A 147 9.44 -3.49 18.69
N ARG A 148 8.56 -4.46 18.40
CA ARG A 148 8.77 -5.86 18.76
C ARG A 148 9.99 -6.43 18.02
N LEU A 149 10.16 -6.19 16.74
CA LEU A 149 11.32 -6.68 15.97
C LEU A 149 12.63 -6.08 16.48
N LEU A 150 12.65 -4.78 16.78
CA LEU A 150 13.86 -4.07 17.18
C LEU A 150 14.26 -4.35 18.63
N TYR A 151 13.30 -4.41 19.55
CA TYR A 151 13.58 -4.46 20.99
C TYR A 151 13.30 -5.82 21.63
N ARG A 152 12.57 -6.73 20.97
CA ARG A 152 12.39 -8.07 21.53
C ARG A 152 13.67 -8.86 21.31
N GLN A 153 14.39 -9.09 22.41
CA GLN A 153 15.44 -10.08 22.41
C GLN A 153 14.83 -11.45 22.10
N THR A 154 15.39 -12.14 21.11
CA THR A 154 15.20 -13.57 20.93
C THR A 154 15.90 -14.28 22.09
N LYS A 155 15.15 -14.52 23.17
CA LYS A 155 15.60 -15.29 24.34
C LYS A 155 14.68 -16.49 24.47
N PHE A 156 15.26 -17.67 24.25
CA PHE A 156 14.60 -18.94 24.51
C PHE A 156 14.66 -19.16 26.02
N ASN A 157 13.53 -18.90 26.68
CA ASN A 157 13.43 -19.03 28.14
C ASN A 157 12.73 -20.33 28.54
N LEU A 158 12.04 -20.97 27.59
CA LEU A 158 11.29 -22.18 27.81
C LEU A 158 12.00 -23.37 27.15
N LEU A 159 12.00 -24.51 27.84
CA LEU A 159 12.60 -25.77 27.36
C LEU A 159 12.07 -26.20 25.98
N ARG A 160 10.80 -25.89 25.68
CA ARG A 160 10.16 -26.23 24.40
C ARG A 160 10.66 -25.37 23.24
N GLU A 161 11.18 -24.18 23.53
CA GLU A 161 11.67 -23.28 22.50
C GLU A 161 13.06 -23.71 22.00
N GLU A 162 13.85 -24.40 22.82
CA GLU A 162 15.24 -24.77 22.51
C GLU A 162 15.68 -26.04 23.30
N SER A 163 15.19 -27.22 22.93
CA SER A 163 15.42 -28.43 23.72
C SER A 163 16.88 -28.91 23.74
N GLU A 164 17.69 -28.58 22.73
CA GLU A 164 19.06 -29.06 22.57
C GLU A 164 20.03 -28.42 23.57
N GLY A 165 20.05 -27.09 23.65
CA GLY A 165 20.93 -26.33 24.52
C GLY A 165 20.57 -26.50 25.98
N TYR A 166 19.27 -26.59 26.31
CA TYR A 166 18.86 -26.96 27.67
C TYR A 166 19.27 -28.40 28.04
N ALA A 167 19.14 -29.38 27.14
CA ALA A 167 19.60 -30.75 27.40
C ALA A 167 21.12 -30.79 27.63
N LYS A 168 21.90 -30.13 26.77
CA LYS A 168 23.36 -30.00 26.90
C LYS A 168 23.75 -29.33 28.21
N LEU A 169 23.05 -28.27 28.62
CA LEU A 169 23.29 -27.59 29.90
C LEU A 169 23.07 -28.54 31.09
N VAL A 170 21.96 -29.27 31.10
CA VAL A 170 21.64 -30.23 32.16
C VAL A 170 22.70 -31.35 32.23
N THR A 171 23.13 -31.89 31.08
CA THR A 171 24.19 -32.90 31.02
C THR A 171 25.52 -32.38 31.57
N LEU A 172 25.92 -31.15 31.19
CA LEU A 172 27.15 -30.53 31.68
C LEU A 172 27.12 -30.29 33.20
N LEU A 173 25.98 -29.88 33.75
CA LEU A 173 25.82 -29.67 35.19
C LEU A 173 25.86 -31.00 35.96
N TYR A 174 25.28 -32.06 35.41
CA TYR A 174 25.32 -33.39 36.03
C TYR A 174 26.74 -33.96 36.07
N GLN A 175 27.50 -33.84 34.97
CA GLN A 175 28.91 -34.27 34.90
C GLN A 175 29.80 -33.48 35.87
N GLY A 176 29.64 -32.16 35.93
CA GLY A 176 30.40 -31.31 36.85
C GLY A 176 30.11 -31.53 38.34
N GLY A 177 28.98 -32.16 38.69
CA GLY A 177 28.66 -32.58 40.06
C GLY A 177 29.26 -33.95 40.43
N LEU A 178 29.60 -34.77 39.44
CA LEU A 178 30.21 -36.10 39.62
C LEU A 178 31.74 -36.00 39.75
N ASP A 179 32.35 -35.02 39.06
CA ASP A 179 33.77 -34.72 39.18
C ASP A 179 34.04 -33.92 40.47
N SER A 180 34.83 -34.48 41.39
CA SER A 180 35.16 -33.85 42.68
C SER A 180 35.58 -32.38 42.53
N ILE A 181 35.01 -31.49 43.34
CA ILE A 181 35.09 -30.03 43.25
C ILE A 181 36.55 -29.53 43.32
N ASN A 182 37.25 -29.52 42.19
CA ASN A 182 38.50 -28.82 42.01
C ASN A 182 38.18 -27.43 41.42
N ARG A 183 38.76 -26.36 42.00
CA ARG A 183 38.56 -24.97 41.55
C ARG A 183 38.92 -24.75 40.07
N ASN A 184 39.78 -25.58 39.50
CA ASN A 184 40.13 -25.50 38.09
C ASN A 184 39.03 -26.09 37.19
N THR A 185 38.38 -27.18 37.60
CA THR A 185 37.28 -27.82 36.87
C THR A 185 36.05 -26.91 36.82
N SER A 186 35.73 -26.21 37.91
CA SER A 186 34.59 -25.29 37.94
C SER A 186 34.73 -24.09 36.98
N ARG A 187 35.96 -23.57 36.79
CA ARG A 187 36.23 -22.48 35.84
C ARG A 187 36.04 -22.94 34.39
N VAL A 188 36.45 -24.16 34.08
CA VAL A 188 36.27 -24.76 32.73
C VAL A 188 34.78 -24.97 32.44
N THR A 189 34.02 -25.56 33.37
CA THR A 189 32.57 -25.77 33.20
C THR A 189 31.81 -24.46 33.01
N ILE A 190 32.13 -23.42 33.79
CA ILE A 190 31.52 -22.08 33.63
C ILE A 190 31.83 -21.50 32.24
N SER A 191 33.02 -21.74 31.71
CA SER A 191 33.43 -21.24 30.40
C SER A 191 32.67 -21.94 29.27
N ILE A 192 32.49 -23.27 29.39
CA ILE A 192 31.71 -24.08 28.45
C ILE A 192 30.22 -23.68 28.47
N ILE A 193 29.64 -23.43 29.65
CA ILE A 193 28.25 -22.96 29.80
C ILE A 193 28.06 -21.61 29.11
N LYS A 194 29.00 -20.66 29.29
CA LYS A 194 28.95 -19.36 28.61
C LYS A 194 28.98 -19.50 27.10
N VAL A 195 29.82 -20.40 26.57
CA VAL A 195 29.92 -20.68 25.14
C VAL A 195 28.64 -21.34 24.61
N CYS A 196 28.07 -22.33 25.30
CA CYS A 196 26.79 -22.94 24.93
C CYS A 196 25.68 -21.88 24.88
N CYS A 197 25.49 -21.11 25.95
CA CYS A 197 24.50 -20.04 25.99
C CYS A 197 24.69 -19.00 24.88
N TRP A 198 25.93 -18.75 24.44
CA TRP A 198 26.21 -17.84 23.35
C TRP A 198 25.92 -18.45 21.97
N ILE A 199 26.31 -19.71 21.73
CA ILE A 199 26.08 -20.43 20.46
C ILE A 199 24.58 -20.57 20.19
N PHE A 200 23.82 -21.03 21.18
CA PHE A 200 22.36 -21.22 21.04
C PHE A 200 21.60 -19.91 20.89
N ARG A 201 22.19 -18.79 21.31
CA ARG A 201 21.64 -17.44 21.07
C ARG A 201 21.96 -16.89 19.67
N LYS A 202 22.94 -17.46 18.96
CA LYS A 202 23.43 -16.96 17.65
C LYS A 202 22.93 -17.77 16.43
N GLN A 203 22.59 -19.05 16.61
CA GLN A 203 22.11 -19.94 15.53
C GLN A 203 20.69 -19.64 15.02
N ILE A 204 19.97 -18.65 15.56
CA ILE A 204 18.58 -18.35 15.22
C ILE A 204 18.44 -16.87 14.81
N LYS A 205 19.19 -16.49 13.78
CA LYS A 205 19.01 -15.28 12.98
C LYS A 205 19.14 -15.63 11.51
#